data_AF-A0A970PWS3-F1
#
_entry.id   AF-A0A970PWS3-F1
#
_cell.length_a   1.000
_cell.length_b   1.000
_cell.length_c   1.000
_cell.angle_alpha   90.00
_cell.angle_beta   90.00
_cell.angle_gamma   90.00
#
_symmetry.space_group_name_H-M   'P 1'
#
loop_
_entity.id
_entity.type
_entity.pdbx_description
1 polymer ?
#
loop_
_entity_poly.entity_id
_entity_poly.type
_entity_poly.pdbx_seq_one_letter_code
_entity_poly.pdbx_strand_id
1 'polypeptide(L)' 'MLRAIEQANKTGLLSFGLLGAGAGRIAPICNHFINVPSNVTARIQESHILILHLFCEIIEEDLFPKK' A
#
# COMPACT_ATOMS: atom_id res chain seq x y z
N MET A 1 -11.89 -3.92 3.49
CA MET A 1 -10.90 -3.74 2.40
C MET A 1 -11.41 -4.20 1.05
N LEU A 2 -11.73 -5.49 0.81
CA LEU A 2 -12.18 -5.99 -0.51
C LEU A 2 -13.27 -5.13 -1.17
N ARG A 3 -14.39 -4.90 -0.47
CA ARG A 3 -15.49 -4.05 -0.97
C ARG A 3 -15.07 -2.60 -1.25
N ALA A 4 -14.09 -2.08 -0.51
CA ALA A 4 -13.58 -0.72 -0.72
C ALA A 4 -12.76 -0.63 -2.01
N ILE A 5 -11.94 -1.64 -2.29
CA ILE A 5 -11.16 -1.72 -3.54
C ILE A 5 -12.10 -1.98 -4.72
N GLU A 6 -13.08 -2.87 -4.58
CA GLU A 6 -14.12 -3.06 -5.59
C GLU A 6 -14.86 -1.77 -5.90
N GLN A 7 -15.19 -0.97 -4.88
CA GLN A 7 -15.84 0.32 -5.08
C GLN A 7 -14.90 1.35 -5.72
N ALA A 8 -13.64 1.42 -5.30
CA ALA A 8 -12.63 2.28 -5.89
C ALA A 8 -12.47 2.00 -7.39
N ASN A 9 -12.38 0.71 -7.76
CA ASN A 9 -12.31 0.25 -9.14
C ASN A 9 -13.55 0.67 -9.95
N LYS A 10 -14.76 0.54 -9.39
CA LYS A 10 -16.00 0.98 -10.03
C LYS A 10 -16.03 2.49 -10.30
N THR A 11 -15.40 3.29 -9.44
CA THR A 11 -15.33 4.75 -9.55
C THR A 11 -14.10 5.25 -10.32
N GLY A 12 -13.26 4.34 -10.84
CA GLY A 12 -12.02 4.71 -11.54
C GLY A 12 -10.92 5.27 -10.64
N LEU A 13 -10.99 5.04 -9.32
CA LEU A 13 -9.93 5.41 -8.38
C LEU A 13 -8.82 4.36 -8.39
N LEU A 14 -7.58 4.83 -8.34
CA LEU A 14 -6.41 3.95 -8.17
C LEU A 14 -6.32 3.45 -6.73
N SER A 15 -6.09 2.15 -6.58
CA SER A 15 -5.87 1.47 -5.31
C SER A 15 -4.42 1.06 -5.15
N PHE A 16 -3.84 1.42 -4.01
CA PHE A 16 -2.49 1.00 -3.60
C PHE A 16 -2.57 0.24 -2.27
N GLY A 17 -2.16 -1.03 -2.28
CA GLY A 17 -2.25 -1.92 -1.12
C GLY A 17 -0.92 -2.15 -0.43
N LEU A 18 -0.90 -2.08 0.90
CA LEU A 18 0.19 -2.60 1.72
C LEU A 18 -0.24 -3.96 2.29
N LEU A 19 0.36 -5.03 1.80
CA LEU A 19 -0.06 -6.41 2.07
C LEU A 19 1.03 -7.18 2.83
N GLY A 20 0.63 -8.29 3.45
CA GLY A 20 1.55 -9.29 4.01
C GLY A 20 1.51 -10.56 3.17
N ALA A 21 2.39 -11.52 3.51
CA ALA A 21 2.61 -12.71 2.71
C ALA A 21 1.30 -13.45 2.40
N GLY A 22 1.22 -13.93 1.16
CA GLY A 22 0.02 -14.51 0.58
C GLY A 22 -0.87 -13.51 -0.16
N ALA A 23 -0.82 -12.21 0.17
CA ALA A 23 -1.52 -11.07 -0.48
C ALA A 23 -3.08 -11.20 -0.63
N GLY A 24 -3.62 -12.38 -0.34
CA GLY A 24 -5.02 -12.75 -0.25
C GLY A 24 -5.82 -12.42 -1.51
N ARG A 25 -7.13 -12.26 -1.28
CA ARG A 25 -8.10 -11.86 -2.30
C ARG A 25 -7.94 -10.41 -2.78
N ILE A 26 -7.03 -9.64 -2.17
CA ILE A 26 -6.83 -8.22 -2.50
C ILE A 26 -5.89 -8.08 -3.71
N ALA A 27 -4.82 -8.86 -3.79
CA ALA A 27 -3.83 -8.76 -4.88
C ALA A 27 -4.44 -8.79 -6.29
N PRO A 28 -5.45 -9.63 -6.61
CA PRO A 28 -6.01 -9.68 -7.96
C PRO A 28 -6.86 -8.45 -8.34
N ILE A 29 -7.31 -7.66 -7.37
CA ILE A 29 -8.22 -6.53 -7.59
C ILE A 29 -7.60 -5.18 -7.25
N CYS A 30 -6.41 -5.16 -6.65
CA CYS A 30 -5.68 -3.94 -6.30
C CYS A 30 -4.81 -3.52 -7.48
N ASN A 31 -4.79 -2.23 -7.85
CA ASN A 31 -4.01 -1.77 -9.01
C ASN A 31 -2.52 -1.93 -8.78
N HIS A 32 -2.05 -1.54 -7.60
CA HIS A 32 -0.66 -1.66 -7.18
C HIS A 32 -0.60 -2.16 -5.73
N PHE A 33 0.44 -2.88 -5.37
CA PHE A 33 0.66 -3.26 -3.98
C PHE A 33 2.12 -3.55 -3.67
N ILE A 34 2.49 -3.38 -2.40
CA ILE A 34 3.74 -3.90 -1.83
C ILE A 34 3.37 -5.07 -0.93
N ASN A 35 4.01 -6.21 -1.18
CA ASN A 35 3.82 -7.43 -0.42
C ASN A 35 5.00 -7.65 0.54
N VAL A 36 4.79 -7.48 1.83
CA VAL A 36 5.81 -7.76 2.85
C VAL A 36 5.98 -9.27 2.97
N PRO A 37 7.21 -9.82 2.80
CA PRO A 37 7.46 -11.26 2.79
C PRO A 37 7.50 -11.85 4.22
N SER A 38 6.43 -11.65 4.98
CA SER A 38 6.26 -12.16 6.33
C SER A 38 4.82 -12.61 6.55
N ASN A 39 4.63 -13.69 7.32
CA ASN A 39 3.33 -14.15 7.80
C ASN A 39 3.04 -13.65 9.24
N VAL A 40 3.95 -12.89 9.85
CA VAL A 40 3.80 -12.40 11.23
C VAL A 40 3.23 -10.99 11.20
N THR A 41 1.98 -10.83 11.66
CA THR A 41 1.25 -9.55 11.64
C THR A 41 2.05 -8.38 12.21
N ALA A 42 2.73 -8.57 13.34
CA ALA A 42 3.55 -7.51 13.94
C ALA A 42 4.69 -7.05 13.01
N ARG A 43 5.39 -7.98 12.36
CA ARG A 43 6.48 -7.66 11.41
C ARG A 43 5.95 -7.01 10.13
N ILE A 44 4.76 -7.44 9.67
CA ILE A 44 4.07 -6.83 8.55
C ILE A 44 3.74 -5.36 8.87
N GLN A 45 3.15 -5.09 10.04
CA GLN A 45 2.76 -3.74 10.46
C GLN A 45 3.96 -2.82 10.66
N GLU A 46 5.05 -3.30 11.26
CA GLU A 46 6.30 -2.53 11.37
C GLU A 46 6.85 -2.13 10.01
N SER A 47 6.84 -3.07 9.05
CA SER A 47 7.27 -2.79 7.67
C SER A 47 6.34 -1.78 7.00
N HIS A 48 5.03 -1.90 7.20
CA HIS A 48 4.04 -0.95 6.65
C HIS A 48 4.25 0.47 7.18
N ILE A 49 4.54 0.63 8.47
CA ILE A 49 4.84 1.94 9.07
C ILE A 49 6.06 2.57 8.39
N LEU A 50 7.14 1.80 8.22
CA LEU A 50 8.34 2.28 7.51
C LEU A 50 8.04 2.68 6.07
N ILE A 51 7.30 1.83 5.32
CA ILE A 51 6.93 2.10 3.92
C ILE A 51 6.09 3.39 3.82
N LEU A 52 5.13 3.59 4.73
CA LEU A 52 4.32 4.80 4.76
C LEU A 52 5.18 6.05 5.01
N HIS A 53 6.14 5.98 5.94
CA HIS A 53 7.06 7.10 6.18
C HIS A 53 7.94 7.39 4.97
N LEU A 54 8.45 6.37 4.28
CA LEU A 54 9.22 6.54 3.05
C LEU A 54 8.39 7.19 1.94
N PHE A 55 7.12 6.81 1.80
CA PHE A 55 6.23 7.49 0.86
C PHE A 55 6.02 8.96 1.21
N CYS A 56 5.80 9.28 2.48
CA CYS A 56 5.70 10.67 2.90
C CYS A 56 6.98 11.46 2.55
N GLU A 57 8.16 10.90 2.83
CA GLU A 57 9.45 11.52 2.51
C GLU A 57 9.62 11.75 1.00
N ILE A 58 9.42 10.73 0.17
CA ILE A 58 9.55 10.84 -1.29
C ILE A 58 8.54 11.86 -1.86
N ILE A 59 7.29 11.83 -1.40
CA ILE A 59 6.25 12.76 -1.85
C ILE A 59 6.59 14.19 -1.42
N GLU A 60 7.11 14.37 -0.20
CA GLU A 60 7.52 15.68 0.30
C GLU A 60 8.72 16.23 -0.50
N GLU A 61 9.70 15.40 -0.83
CA GLU A 61 10.84 15.80 -1.66
C GLU A 61 10.43 16.21 -3.09
N ASP A 62 9.48 15.48 -3.69
CA ASP A 62 8.97 15.77 -5.04
C ASP A 62 8.11 17.04 -5.08
N LEU A 63 7.21 17.21 -4.09
CA LEU A 63 6.32 18.37 -4.02
C LEU A 63 6.98 19.64 -3.47
N PHE A 64 7.96 19.49 -2.58
CA PHE A 64 8.66 20.60 -1.93
C PHE A 64 10.19 20.46 -2.05
N PRO A 65 10.75 20.58 -3.27
CA PRO A 65 12.20 20.48 -3.46
C PRO A 65 12.93 21.53 -2.63
N LYS A 66 13.89 21.09 -1.82
CA LYS A 66 14.78 22.01 -1.12
C LYS A 66 15.62 22.75 -2.18
N LYS A 67 15.53 24.08 -2.19
CA LYS A 67 16.35 24.95 -3.04
C LYS A 67 17.83 24.72 -2.82
#